data_AF-A0A9D8BR27-F1
#
_entry.id   AF-A0A9D8BR27-F1
#
_cell.length_a   1.000
_cell.length_b   1.000
_cell.length_c   1.000
_cell.angle_alpha   90.00
_cell.angle_beta   90.00
_cell.angle_gamma   90.00
#
_symmetry.space_group_name_H-M   'P 1'
#
loop_
_entity.id
_entity.type
_entity.pdbx_description
1 polymer ?
#
loop_
_entity_poly.entity_id
_entity_poly.type
_entity_poly.pdbx_seq_one_letter_code
_entity_poly.pdbx_strand_id
1 'polypeptide(L)'
;MTLLEQLVENIARCIVGKDEAIRLVVAALLARGHILIEDVPGVGKTMLARSLARSIDARFCRIQFTPDLLPSDITGVSVYNQKEQTFEFRRGPIFTQILLADELNRA
;
A
#
# COMPACT_ATOMS: atom_id res chain seq x y z
N MET A 1 11.65 22.48 12.76
CA MET A 1 11.46 21.05 12.44
C MET A 1 11.58 20.88 10.94
N THR A 2 12.27 19.83 10.51
CA THR A 2 12.38 19.48 9.09
C THR A 2 11.07 18.88 8.57
N LEU A 3 10.85 18.90 7.25
CA LEU A 3 9.68 18.28 6.63
C LEU A 3 9.57 16.78 6.98
N LEU A 4 10.70 16.10 7.10
CA LEU A 4 10.74 14.67 7.47
C LEU A 4 10.30 14.43 8.92
N GLU A 5 10.71 15.28 9.85
CA GLU A 5 10.24 15.22 11.23
C GLU A 5 8.72 15.44 11.29
N GLN A 6 8.20 16.41 10.54
CA GLN A 6 6.75 16.67 10.46
C GLN A 6 5.98 15.47 9.89
N LEU A 7 6.53 14.79 8.87
CA LEU A 7 5.92 13.58 8.32
C LEU A 7 5.88 12.44 9.33
N VAL A 8 6.99 12.17 10.01
CA VAL A 8 7.08 11.13 11.05
C VAL A 8 6.11 11.41 12.19
N GLU A 9 6.07 12.65 12.70
CA GLU A 9 5.14 13.05 13.76
C GLU A 9 3.68 12.93 13.33
N ASN A 10 3.34 13.31 12.10
CA ASN A 10 1.97 13.22 11.62
C ASN A 10 1.50 11.76 11.56
N ILE A 11 2.36 10.84 11.15
CA ILE A 11 2.07 9.40 11.14
C ILE A 11 1.93 8.86 12.57
N ALA A 12 2.80 9.28 13.49
CA ALA A 12 2.81 8.84 14.88
C ALA A 12 1.53 9.21 15.65
N ARG A 13 0.82 10.27 15.24
CA ARG A 13 -0.49 10.65 15.82
C ARG A 13 -1.56 9.56 15.67
N CYS A 14 -1.43 8.68 14.69
CA CYS A 14 -2.41 7.61 14.43
C CYS A 14 -1.95 6.23 14.91
N ILE A 15 -0.70 6.08 15.36
CA ILE A 15 -0.08 4.78 15.64
C ILE A 15 0.77 4.89 16.90
N VAL A 16 0.34 4.20 17.95
CA VAL A 16 0.99 4.26 19.25
C VAL A 16 2.14 3.25 19.33
N GLY A 17 3.31 3.69 19.80
CA GLY A 17 4.43 2.81 20.18
C GLY A 17 5.15 2.11 19.02
N LYS A 18 5.10 2.66 17.80
CA LYS A 18 5.74 2.10 16.59
C LYS A 18 6.70 3.09 15.92
N ASP A 19 7.40 3.92 16.71
CA ASP A 19 8.26 5.00 16.20
C ASP A 19 9.34 4.51 15.23
N GLU A 20 9.98 3.38 15.54
CA GLU A 20 10.99 2.78 14.67
C GLU A 20 10.41 2.34 13.32
N ALA A 21 9.26 1.66 13.34
CA ALA A 21 8.58 1.22 12.11
C ALA A 21 8.17 2.42 11.25
N ILE A 22 7.70 3.52 11.85
CA ILE A 22 7.37 4.76 11.14
C ILE A 22 8.62 5.33 10.46
N ARG A 23 9.75 5.41 11.17
CA ARG A 23 11.01 5.91 10.60
C ARG A 23 11.52 5.04 9.47
N LEU A 24 11.47 3.71 9.61
CA LEU A 24 11.85 2.77 8.55
C LEU A 24 10.96 2.92 7.31
N VAL A 25 9.66 3.12 7.50
CA VAL A 25 8.72 3.36 6.41
C VAL A 25 9.03 4.64 5.64
N VAL A 26 9.32 5.73 6.36
CA VAL A 26 9.72 6.98 5.74
C VAL A 26 11.07 6.85 5.03
N ALA A 27 12.04 6.14 5.62
CA ALA A 27 13.33 5.88 4.98
C ALA A 27 13.18 5.07 3.68
N ALA A 28 12.37 4.02 3.69
CA ALA A 28 12.08 3.22 2.50
C ALA A 28 11.38 4.05 1.41
N LEU A 29 10.44 4.92 1.77
CA LEU A 29 9.80 5.85 0.83
C LEU A 29 10.84 6.73 0.12
N LEU A 30 11.77 7.32 0.87
CA LEU A 30 12.83 8.17 0.31
C LEU A 30 13.81 7.38 -0.57
N ALA A 31 14.10 6.14 -0.21
CA ALA A 31 14.93 5.23 -0.98
C ALA A 31 14.20 4.62 -2.20
N ARG A 32 12.90 4.90 -2.38
CA ARG A 32 12.03 4.24 -3.38
C ARG A 32 12.03 2.71 -3.24
N GLY A 33 12.15 2.23 -2.01
CA GLY A 33 12.19 0.81 -1.66
C GLY A 33 10.83 0.25 -1.27
N HIS A 34 10.80 -1.07 -1.04
CA HIS A 34 9.67 -1.80 -0.50
C HIS A 34 9.99 -2.33 0.89
N ILE A 35 8.96 -2.60 1.68
CA ILE A 35 9.08 -3.03 3.07
C ILE A 35 8.34 -4.34 3.23
N LEU A 36 9.02 -5.31 3.84
CA LEU A 36 8.37 -6.50 4.37
C LEU A 36 8.04 -6.25 5.84
N ILE A 37 6.76 -6.42 6.22
CA ILE A 37 6.31 -6.24 7.60
C ILE A 37 5.94 -7.60 8.20
N GLU A 38 6.90 -8.18 8.91
CA GLU A 38 6.69 -9.35 9.75
C GLU A 38 6.14 -8.91 11.10
N ASP A 39 4.84 -9.11 11.30
CA ASP A 39 4.19 -8.77 12.57
C ASP A 39 2.88 -9.57 12.66
N VAL A 40 2.38 -9.77 13.87
CA VAL A 40 1.13 -10.52 14.10
C VAL A 40 -0.08 -9.75 13.58
N PRO A 41 -1.19 -10.42 13.19
CA PRO A 41 -2.39 -9.73 12.73
C PRO A 41 -2.93 -8.73 13.77
N GLY A 42 -3.47 -7.59 13.31
CA GLY A 42 -4.13 -6.60 14.18
C GLY A 42 -3.23 -5.50 14.77
N VAL A 43 -1.93 -5.49 14.47
CA VAL A 43 -0.93 -4.54 15.02
C VAL A 43 -0.80 -3.20 14.26
N GLY A 44 -1.81 -2.83 13.48
CA GLY A 44 -1.87 -1.50 12.86
C GLY A 44 -1.14 -1.35 11.52
N LYS A 45 -0.73 -2.43 10.83
CA LYS A 45 -0.11 -2.38 9.48
C LYS A 45 -0.93 -1.56 8.48
N THR A 46 -2.25 -1.77 8.48
CA THR A 46 -3.19 -1.01 7.65
C THR A 46 -3.22 0.46 8.02
N MET A 47 -3.15 0.80 9.32
CA MET A 47 -3.11 2.20 9.75
C MET A 47 -1.79 2.85 9.35
N LEU A 48 -0.65 2.14 9.46
CA LEU A 48 0.68 2.59 9.03
C LEU A 48 0.74 2.96 7.55
N ALA A 49 0.34 2.03 6.68
CA ALA A 49 0.37 2.30 5.24
C ALA A 49 -0.63 3.40 4.84
N ARG A 50 -1.81 3.43 5.46
CA ARG A 50 -2.84 4.45 5.18
C ARG A 50 -2.48 5.84 5.69
N SER A 51 -1.88 5.95 6.87
CA SER A 51 -1.47 7.23 7.44
C SER A 51 -0.28 7.82 6.67
N LEU A 52 0.67 7.00 6.24
CA LEU A 52 1.73 7.41 5.32
C LEU A 52 1.13 8.01 4.05
N ALA A 53 0.21 7.29 3.40
CA ALA A 53 -0.40 7.73 2.15
C ALA A 53 -1.16 9.04 2.30
N ARG A 54 -1.96 9.18 3.36
CA ARG A 54 -2.66 10.43 3.66
C ARG A 54 -1.73 11.60 3.97
N SER A 55 -0.58 11.34 4.60
CA SER A 55 0.38 12.39 4.95
C SER A 55 1.09 12.99 3.74
N ILE A 56 1.10 12.28 2.60
CA ILE A 56 1.78 12.71 1.37
C ILE A 56 0.82 12.84 0.17
N ASP A 57 -0.49 12.85 0.42
CA ASP A 57 -1.55 12.88 -0.61
C ASP A 57 -1.39 11.81 -1.71
N ALA A 58 -1.02 10.59 -1.29
CA ALA A 58 -0.84 9.44 -2.18
C ALA A 58 -2.10 8.57 -2.23
N ARG A 59 -2.36 7.95 -3.39
CA ARG A 59 -3.36 6.87 -3.47
C ARG A 59 -2.88 5.68 -2.65
N PHE A 60 -3.82 5.07 -1.96
CA PHE A 60 -3.63 3.89 -1.13
C PHE A 60 -4.53 2.77 -1.63
N CYS A 61 -3.96 1.58 -1.81
CA CYS A 61 -4.72 0.36 -2.03
C CYS A 61 -4.26 -0.72 -1.06
N ARG A 62 -5.17 -1.61 -0.66
CA ARG A 62 -4.87 -2.81 0.11
C ARG A 62 -5.35 -4.02 -0.68
N ILE A 63 -4.47 -5.00 -0.84
CA ILE A 63 -4.79 -6.31 -1.41
C ILE A 63 -4.65 -7.33 -0.29
N GLN A 64 -5.62 -8.23 -0.19
CA GLN A 64 -5.52 -9.42 0.63
C GLN A 64 -5.04 -10.55 -0.27
N PHE A 65 -3.88 -11.12 0.01
CA PHE A 65 -3.42 -12.30 -0.73
C PHE A 65 -4.18 -13.53 -0.24
N THR A 66 -4.69 -14.28 -1.21
CA THR A 66 -5.38 -15.55 -1.03
C THR A 66 -4.83 -16.55 -2.06
N PRO A 67 -4.89 -17.87 -1.81
CA PRO A 67 -4.30 -18.87 -2.70
C PRO A 67 -4.91 -18.92 -4.11
N ASP A 68 -6.10 -18.36 -4.27
CA ASP A 68 -6.85 -18.27 -5.52
C ASP A 68 -6.63 -16.95 -6.28
N LEU A 69 -5.90 -15.99 -5.70
CA LEU A 69 -5.66 -14.70 -6.31
C LEU A 69 -4.79 -14.84 -7.58
N LEU A 70 -5.30 -14.40 -8.73
CA LEU A 70 -4.57 -14.49 -9.99
C LEU A 70 -3.68 -13.25 -10.19
N PRO A 71 -2.56 -13.36 -10.93
CA PRO A 71 -1.75 -12.19 -11.30
C PRO A 71 -2.56 -11.09 -12.00
N SER A 72 -3.58 -11.47 -12.78
CA SER A 72 -4.51 -10.54 -13.45
C SER A 72 -5.39 -9.76 -12.48
N ASP A 73 -5.70 -10.30 -11.30
CA ASP A 73 -6.48 -9.59 -10.29
C ASP A 73 -5.67 -8.47 -9.62
N ILE A 74 -4.33 -8.56 -9.68
CA ILE A 74 -3.40 -7.56 -9.16
C ILE A 74 -3.02 -6.55 -10.26
N THR A 75 -2.66 -7.06 -11.43
CA THR A 75 -2.13 -6.26 -12.55
C THR A 75 -3.22 -5.65 -13.40
N GLY A 76 -4.43 -6.21 -13.44
CA GLY A 76 -5.53 -5.77 -14.28
C GLY A 76 -5.78 -6.69 -15.48
N VAL A 77 -6.90 -6.43 -16.17
CA VAL A 77 -7.40 -7.25 -17.27
C VAL A 77 -7.87 -6.39 -18.43
N SER A 78 -7.80 -6.92 -19.65
CA SER A 78 -8.42 -6.31 -20.82
C SER A 78 -9.85 -6.83 -20.97
N VAL A 79 -10.83 -5.95 -20.90
CA VAL A 79 -12.26 -6.28 -21.00
C VAL A 79 -12.80 -5.80 -22.33
N TYR A 80 -13.48 -6.68 -23.06
CA TYR A 80 -14.14 -6.30 -24.30
C TYR A 80 -15.38 -5.44 -24.01
N ASN A 81 -15.35 -4.18 -24.46
CA ASN A 81 -16.48 -3.27 -24.41
C ASN A 81 -17.34 -3.47 -25.66
N GLN A 82 -18.50 -4.13 -25.51
CA GLN A 82 -19.38 -4.47 -26.63
C GLN A 82 -19.97 -3.23 -27.33
N LYS A 83 -20.15 -2.12 -26.61
CA LYS A 83 -20.74 -0.90 -27.17
C LYS A 83 -19.78 -0.21 -28.14
N GLU A 84 -18.51 -0.12 -27.74
CA GLU A 84 -17.46 0.53 -28.53
C GLU A 84 -16.75 -0.46 -29.47
N GLN A 85 -17.03 -1.77 -29.33
CA GLN A 85 -16.33 -2.87 -30.02
C GLN A 85 -14.81 -2.84 -29.84
N THR A 86 -14.35 -2.36 -28.68
CA THR A 86 -12.92 -2.26 -28.35
C THR A 86 -12.59 -3.02 -27.08
N PHE A 87 -11.34 -3.44 -26.95
CA PHE A 87 -10.78 -3.92 -25.70
C PHE A 87 -10.32 -2.74 -24.83
N GLU A 88 -10.81 -2.66 -23.60
CA GLU A 88 -10.46 -1.63 -22.62
C GLU A 88 -9.70 -2.25 -21.46
N PHE A 89 -8.52 -1.70 -21.16
CA PHE A 89 -7.72 -2.16 -20.03
C PHE A 89 -8.28 -1.63 -18.71
N ARG A 90 -8.76 -2.54 -17.86
CA ARG A 90 -9.14 -2.27 -16.48
C ARG A 90 -7.94 -2.47 -15.57
N ARG A 91 -7.44 -1.36 -15.04
CA ARG A 91 -6.32 -1.31 -14.10
C ARG A 91 -6.61 -2.10 -12.83
N GLY A 92 -5.70 -2.98 -12.46
CA GLY A 92 -5.73 -3.66 -11.17
C GLY A 92 -5.30 -2.78 -9.98
N PRO A 93 -5.42 -3.29 -8.74
CA PRO A 93 -5.09 -2.58 -7.51
C PRO A 93 -3.62 -2.15 -7.38
N ILE A 94 -2.69 -2.76 -8.14
CA ILE A 94 -1.27 -2.36 -8.13
C ILE A 94 -1.03 -0.93 -8.64
N PHE A 95 -1.97 -0.34 -9.39
CA PHE A 95 -1.86 1.02 -9.92
C PHE A 95 -2.17 2.09 -8.85
N THR A 96 -1.38 2.08 -7.79
CA THR A 96 -1.43 2.99 -6.64
C THR A 96 -0.02 3.44 -6.27
N GLN A 97 0.11 4.51 -5.49
CA GLN A 97 1.41 4.99 -5.00
C GLN A 97 1.85 4.20 -3.77
N ILE A 98 0.91 3.85 -2.89
CA ILE A 98 1.16 2.98 -1.74
C ILE A 98 0.21 1.79 -1.82
N LEU A 99 0.80 0.59 -1.82
CA LEU A 99 0.10 -0.67 -1.82
C LEU A 99 0.44 -1.44 -0.55
N LEU A 100 -0.58 -1.87 0.19
CA LEU A 100 -0.42 -2.85 1.26
C LEU A 100 -0.83 -4.24 0.74
N ALA A 101 0.15 -5.11 0.54
CA ALA A 101 -0.04 -6.52 0.26
C ALA A 101 -0.12 -7.31 1.57
N ASP A 102 -1.32 -7.63 2.02
CA ASP A 102 -1.56 -8.31 3.29
C ASP A 102 -1.58 -9.84 3.10
N GLU A 103 -1.10 -10.57 4.11
CA GLU A 103 -0.92 -12.04 4.08
C GLU A 103 -0.21 -12.57 2.83
N LEU A 104 0.86 -11.89 2.39
CA LEU A 104 1.65 -12.26 1.19
C LEU A 104 2.11 -13.74 1.18
N ASN A 105 2.29 -14.33 2.35
CA ASN A 105 2.67 -15.74 2.53
C ASN A 105 1.54 -16.75 2.23
N ARG A 106 0.33 -16.29 1.86
CA ARG A 106 -0.81 -17.13 1.44
C ARG A 106 -1.00 -17.16 -0.09
N ALA A 107 -0.16 -16.44 -0.83
CA ALA A 107 -0.11 -16.44 -2.28
C ALA A 107 0.41 -17.77 -2.85
#